data_AF-A0A8S0Z334-F1
#
_entry.id   AF-A0A8S0Z334-F1
#
_cell.length_a   1.000
_cell.length_b   1.000
_cell.length_c   1.000
_cell.angle_alpha   90.00
_cell.angle_beta   90.00
_cell.angle_gamma   90.00
#
_symmetry.space_group_name_H-M   'P 1'
#
loop_
_entity.id
_entity.type
_entity.pdbx_description
1 polymer ?
#
loop_
_entity_poly.entity_id
_entity_poly.type
_entity_poly.pdbx_seq_one_letter_code
_entity_poly.pdbx_strand_id
1 'polypeptide(L)'
;MRVALLNDTSAEDCSEQLLTIAAKNKDVDDLNYIIQNKIIETMHSFKSIDRVTNEDEATNCPIEFLNSLDVPGLPLHTLRLKVGSVVIMLRNINQPKLCN
;
A
#
# COMPACT_ATOMS: atom_id res chain seq x y z
N MET A 1 -2.77 1.28 -3.27
CA MET A 1 -2.33 2.03 -2.09
C MET A 1 -1.09 1.32 -1.59
N ARG A 2 0.07 1.98 -1.61
CA ARG A 2 1.25 1.49 -0.90
C ARG A 2 1.39 2.33 0.35
N VAL A 3 1.70 1.68 1.45
CA VAL A 3 2.08 2.39 2.67
C VAL A 3 3.45 2.98 2.37
N ALA A 4 3.55 4.29 2.39
CA ALA A 4 4.84 4.95 2.49
C ALA A 4 4.56 6.25 3.25
N LEU A 5 5.44 6.53 4.21
CA LEU A 5 5.22 7.62 5.13
C LEU A 5 5.75 8.90 4.45
N LEU A 6 4.85 9.76 3.98
CA LEU A 6 5.17 11.11 3.49
C LEU A 6 4.71 12.15 4.52
N ASN A 7 5.58 13.10 4.88
CA ASN A 7 5.17 14.27 5.62
C ASN A 7 5.72 15.55 4.97
N ASP A 8 4.78 16.42 4.61
CA ASP A 8 5.04 17.81 4.23
C ASP A 8 5.41 18.64 5.47
N THR A 9 6.38 19.53 5.28
CA THR A 9 6.85 20.49 6.27
C THR A 9 5.85 21.62 6.49
N SER A 10 5.14 21.59 7.62
CA SER A 10 4.79 22.81 8.35
C SER A 10 4.82 22.55 9.85
N ALA A 11 5.85 23.11 10.47
CA ALA A 11 6.06 23.45 11.89
C ALA A 11 5.17 22.79 12.97
N GLU A 12 5.87 22.21 13.96
CA GLU A 12 5.42 21.92 15.34
C GLU A 12 4.67 20.60 15.60
N ASP A 13 5.35 19.46 15.41
CA ASP A 13 5.51 18.46 16.49
C ASP A 13 6.54 17.38 16.08
N CYS A 14 7.67 17.31 16.80
CA CYS A 14 8.75 16.36 16.53
C CYS A 14 8.40 14.98 17.11
N SER A 15 7.72 14.13 16.33
CA SER A 15 7.79 12.67 16.50
C SER A 15 8.05 11.99 15.13
N GLU A 16 9.33 11.96 14.79
CA GLU A 16 10.03 11.16 13.76
C GLU A 16 9.19 10.55 12.61
N GLN A 17 9.03 11.32 11.53
CA GLN A 17 8.54 10.80 10.24
C GLN A 17 9.74 10.51 9.32
N LEU A 18 10.06 9.21 9.14
CA LEU A 18 11.15 8.75 8.27
C LEU A 18 10.63 8.30 6.89
N LEU A 19 11.19 8.88 5.83
CA LEU A 19 11.09 8.36 4.46
C LEU A 19 12.14 7.26 4.25
N THR A 20 11.70 6.03 3.99
CA THR A 20 12.62 4.93 3.68
C THR A 20 12.74 4.78 2.17
N ILE A 21 13.95 4.96 1.65
CA ILE A 21 14.28 4.71 0.24
C ILE A 21 15.24 3.52 0.22
N ALA A 22 14.93 2.51 -0.61
CA ALA A 22 15.81 1.37 -0.83
C ALA A 22 15.86 1.05 -2.33
N ALA A 23 16.88 0.29 -2.73
CA ALA A 23 17.05 -0.12 -4.13
C ALA A 23 15.94 -1.05 -4.62
N LYS A 24 15.33 -1.84 -3.73
CA LYS A 24 14.24 -2.76 -4.05
C LYS A 24 13.01 -2.43 -3.22
N ASN A 25 11.83 -2.49 -3.86
CA ASN A 25 10.54 -2.31 -3.18
C ASN A 25 10.35 -3.30 -2.03
N LYS A 26 10.87 -4.52 -2.17
CA LYS A 26 10.80 -5.55 -1.12
C LYS A 26 11.45 -5.11 0.19
N ASP A 27 12.59 -4.43 0.11
CA ASP A 27 13.30 -3.94 1.30
C ASP A 27 12.50 -2.82 1.99
N VAL A 28 11.86 -1.95 1.19
CA VAL A 28 10.96 -0.90 1.68
C VAL A 28 9.71 -1.50 2.34
N ASP A 29 9.11 -2.53 1.73
CA ASP A 29 7.93 -3.21 2.26
C ASP A 29 8.22 -3.90 3.60
N ASP A 30 9.39 -4.53 3.74
CA ASP A 30 9.83 -5.16 5.00
C ASP A 30 10.06 -4.12 6.11
N LEU A 31 10.67 -2.97 5.79
CA LEU A 31 10.83 -1.87 6.74
C LEU A 31 9.49 -1.24 7.13
N ASN A 32 8.60 -1.01 6.18
CA ASN A 32 7.24 -0.53 6.44
C ASN A 32 6.49 -1.48 7.37
N TYR A 33 6.65 -2.79 7.20
CA TYR A 33 6.06 -3.80 8.08
C TYR A 33 6.59 -3.69 9.52
N ILE A 34 7.91 -3.54 9.70
CA ILE A 34 8.53 -3.37 11.02
C ILE A 34 8.00 -2.10 11.70
N ILE A 35 7.93 -0.98 10.97
CA ILE A 35 7.44 0.30 11.50
C ILE A 35 5.97 0.19 11.89
N GLN A 36 5.13 -0.38 11.03
CA GLN A 36 3.71 -0.58 11.31
C GLN A 36 3.48 -1.49 12.54
N ASN A 37 4.37 -2.45 12.80
CA ASN A 37 4.28 -3.27 14.01
C ASN A 37 4.64 -2.53 15.30
N LYS A 38 5.35 -1.40 15.23
CA LYS A 38 5.59 -0.53 16.39
C LYS A 38 4.34 0.24 16.82
N ILE A 39 3.38 0.44 15.91
CA ILE A 39 2.10 1.08 16.23
C ILE A 39 1.28 0.11 17.09
N ILE A 40 0.83 0.55 18.26
CA ILE A 40 0.12 -0.28 19.25
C ILE A 40 -1.31 -0.63 18.79
N GLU A 41 -1.85 0.14 17.85
CA GLU A 41 -3.21 0.00 17.33
C GLU A 41 -3.53 -1.34 16.66
N THR A 42 -4.82 -1.62 16.53
CA THR A 42 -5.33 -2.85 15.91
C THR A 42 -5.07 -2.87 14.41
N MET A 43 -4.58 -4.01 13.92
CA MET A 43 -4.36 -4.24 12.49
C MET A 43 -5.68 -4.56 11.78
N HIS A 44 -6.02 -3.75 10.78
CA HIS A 44 -7.13 -3.98 9.87
C HIS A 44 -6.62 -4.52 8.53
N SER A 45 -7.27 -5.54 8.00
CA SER A 45 -6.91 -6.16 6.72
C SER A 45 -8.03 -5.95 5.71
N PHE A 46 -7.68 -5.45 4.54
CA PHE A 46 -8.57 -5.22 3.41
C PHE A 46 -8.12 -6.12 2.26
N LYS A 47 -9.03 -6.93 1.72
CA LYS A 47 -8.74 -7.82 0.59
C LYS A 47 -9.36 -7.25 -0.68
N SER A 48 -8.62 -7.25 -1.79
CA SER A 48 -9.16 -6.89 -3.09
C SER A 48 -10.10 -7.98 -3.59
N ILE A 49 -10.98 -7.59 -4.52
CA ILE A 49 -11.84 -8.50 -5.26
C ILE A 49 -11.45 -8.33 -6.72
N ASP A 50 -10.62 -9.25 -7.21
CA ASP A 50 -10.07 -9.19 -8.55
C ASP A 50 -10.86 -10.10 -9.49
N ARG A 51 -11.11 -9.63 -10.71
CA ARG A 51 -11.84 -10.35 -11.75
C ARG A 51 -11.21 -10.08 -13.10
N VAL A 52 -11.18 -11.10 -13.95
CA VAL A 52 -10.83 -10.95 -15.36
C VAL A 52 -12.04 -10.37 -16.08
N THR A 53 -11.83 -9.38 -16.94
CA THR A 53 -12.90 -8.74 -17.72
C THR A 53 -13.37 -9.59 -18.91
N ASN A 54 -12.51 -10.50 -19.40
CA ASN A 54 -12.81 -11.42 -20.49
C ASN A 54 -13.11 -12.82 -19.91
N GLU A 55 -14.34 -13.29 -20.07
CA GLU A 55 -14.77 -14.59 -19.54
C GLU A 55 -14.03 -15.77 -20.20
N ASP A 56 -13.65 -15.63 -21.47
CA ASP A 56 -12.87 -16.64 -22.21
C ASP A 56 -11.45 -16.83 -21.65
N GLU A 57 -10.88 -15.79 -21.05
CA GLU A 57 -9.54 -15.80 -20.43
C GLU A 57 -9.60 -16.11 -18.93
N ALA A 58 -10.79 -16.09 -18.31
CA ALA A 58 -10.96 -16.34 -16.88
C ALA A 58 -10.49 -17.74 -16.47
N THR A 59 -10.58 -18.72 -17.38
CA THR A 59 -10.06 -20.09 -17.15
C THR A 59 -8.53 -20.13 -17.09
N ASN A 60 -7.84 -19.18 -17.73
CA ASN A 60 -6.39 -19.10 -17.79
C ASN A 60 -5.78 -18.31 -16.62
N CYS A 61 -6.59 -17.53 -15.89
CA CYS A 61 -6.15 -16.71 -14.78
C CYS A 61 -6.90 -17.11 -13.50
N PRO A 62 -6.44 -18.18 -12.81
CA PRO A 62 -7.04 -18.61 -11.57
C PRO A 62 -6.92 -17.50 -10.50
N ILE A 63 -7.82 -17.52 -9.52
CA ILE A 63 -7.87 -16.50 -8.46
C ILE A 63 -6.57 -16.45 -7.66
N GLU A 64 -5.88 -17.59 -7.50
CA GLU A 64 -4.60 -17.69 -6.82
C GLU A 64 -3.52 -16.91 -7.56
N PHE A 65 -3.55 -16.93 -8.90
CA PHE A 65 -2.65 -16.13 -9.72
C PHE A 65 -2.93 -14.64 -9.52
N LEU A 66 -4.19 -14.22 -9.59
CA LEU A 66 -4.59 -12.82 -9.38
C LEU A 66 -4.18 -12.32 -7.99
N ASN A 67 -4.39 -13.13 -6.95
CA ASN A 67 -4.05 -12.81 -5.57
C ASN A 67 -2.53 -12.73 -5.33
N SER A 68 -1.72 -13.32 -6.21
CA SER A 68 -0.25 -13.32 -6.15
C SER A 68 0.41 -12.16 -6.89
N LEU A 69 -0.36 -11.34 -7.61
CA LEU A 69 0.18 -10.23 -8.39
C LEU A 69 0.77 -9.15 -7.48
N ASP A 70 2.08 -8.95 -7.59
CA ASP A 70 2.84 -7.86 -6.97
C ASP A 70 3.66 -7.15 -8.05
N VAL A 71 2.96 -6.32 -8.85
CA VAL A 71 3.57 -5.52 -9.92
C VAL A 71 3.51 -4.03 -9.56
N PRO A 72 4.51 -3.23 -9.99
CA PRO A 72 4.49 -1.78 -9.78
C PRO A 72 3.21 -1.15 -10.34
N GLY A 73 2.58 -0.26 -9.57
CA GLY A 73 1.35 0.44 -9.95
C GLY A 73 0.04 -0.33 -9.69
N LEU A 74 0.11 -1.61 -9.32
CA LEU A 74 -1.04 -2.33 -8.78
C LEU A 74 -1.03 -2.37 -7.25
N PRO A 75 -2.20 -2.21 -6.60
CA PRO A 75 -2.32 -2.50 -5.17
C PRO A 75 -2.13 -3.99 -4.91
N LEU A 76 -1.52 -4.33 -3.77
CA LEU A 76 -1.46 -5.71 -3.30
C LEU A 76 -2.86 -6.25 -3.02
N HIS A 77 -3.05 -7.56 -3.21
CA HIS A 77 -4.32 -8.23 -2.94
C HIS A 77 -4.78 -8.07 -1.48
N THR A 78 -3.84 -8.10 -0.53
CA THR A 78 -4.13 -7.85 0.89
C THR A 78 -3.41 -6.61 1.37
N LEU A 79 -4.18 -5.59 1.74
CA LEU A 79 -3.69 -4.37 2.34
C LEU A 79 -3.90 -4.42 3.85
N ARG A 80 -2.82 -4.24 4.63
CA ARG A 80 -2.84 -4.24 6.09
C ARG A 80 -2.51 -2.85 6.62
N LEU A 81 -3.37 -2.31 7.47
CA LEU A 81 -3.26 -0.94 7.99
C LEU A 81 -3.59 -0.90 9.48
N LYS A 82 -2.94 0.03 10.19
CA LYS A 82 -3.30 0.43 11.55
C LYS A 82 -3.67 1.91 11.55
N VAL A 83 -4.55 2.31 12.47
CA VAL A 83 -4.80 3.74 12.72
C VAL A 83 -3.46 4.40 13.06
N GLY A 84 -3.17 5.55 12.42
CA GLY A 84 -1.87 6.24 12.52
C GLY A 84 -0.83 5.82 11.46
N SER A 85 -1.13 4.85 10.58
CA SER A 85 -0.26 4.57 9.43
C SER A 85 -0.36 5.69 8.38
N VAL A 86 0.77 6.18 7.89
CA VAL A 86 0.80 7.11 6.73
C VAL A 86 0.81 6.32 5.43
N VAL A 87 0.11 6.82 4.42
CA VAL A 87 -0.27 6.06 3.22
C VAL A 87 -0.09 6.91 1.97
N ILE A 88 0.42 6.31 0.88
CA ILE A 88 0.54 6.97 -0.43
C ILE A 88 -0.56 6.43 -1.36
N MET A 89 -1.20 7.35 -2.06
CA MET A 89 -2.15 7.04 -3.13
C MET A 89 -1.39 6.52 -4.35
N LEU A 90 -1.83 5.41 -4.94
CA LEU A 90 -1.24 4.89 -6.19
C LEU A 90 -2.02 5.33 -7.43
N ARG A 91 -3.15 6.01 -7.25
CA ARG A 91 -4.07 6.42 -8.33
C ARG A 91 -4.67 7.77 -8.00
N ASN A 92 -4.98 8.52 -9.06
CA ASN A 92 -5.68 9.79 -8.95
C ASN A 92 -7.16 9.55 -8.66
N ILE A 93 -7.66 10.10 -7.57
CA ILE A 93 -9.08 10.04 -7.17
C ILE A 93 -9.73 11.41 -7.39
N ASN A 94 -9.10 12.46 -6.88
CA ASN A 94 -9.65 13.81 -6.95
C ASN A 94 -8.53 14.86 -6.93
N GLN A 95 -8.05 15.25 -8.10
CA GLN A 95 -6.97 16.23 -8.23
C GLN A 95 -7.43 17.64 -7.82
N PRO A 96 -6.54 18.46 -7.22
CA PRO A 96 -5.14 18.17 -6.89
C PRO A 96 -4.95 17.56 -5.50
N LYS A 97 -6.03 17.25 -4.77
CA LYS A 97 -5.97 16.91 -3.32
C LYS A 97 -5.70 15.43 -3.04
N LEU A 98 -6.24 14.54 -3.86
CA LEU A 98 -6.17 13.09 -3.70
C LEU A 98 -5.64 12.49 -5.00
N CYS A 99 -4.34 12.60 -5.17
CA CYS A 99 -3.63 12.10 -6.33
C CYS A 99 -2.44 11.24 -5.92
N ASN A 100 -1.97 10.44 -6.88
CA ASN A 100 -0.64 9.86 -6.83
C ASN A 100 0.41 10.96 -6.98
#